data_AF-A0A9Q0WIL8-F1
#
_entry.id   AF-A0A9Q0WIL8-F1
#
_cell.length_a   1.000
_cell.length_b   1.000
_cell.length_c   1.000
_cell.angle_alpha   90.00
_cell.angle_beta   90.00
_cell.angle_gamma   90.00
#
_symmetry.space_group_name_H-M   'P 1'
#
loop_
_entity.id
_entity.type
_entity.pdbx_description
1 polymer ?
#
loop_
_entity_poly.entity_id
_entity_poly.type
_entity_poly.pdbx_seq_one_letter_code
_entity_poly.pdbx_strand_id
1 'polypeptide(L)'
;MDSVPKVTMILISVVLFALSSVNPVVSIRHWRFSGQSLAGEHLVTNLPGQPDVSFKHYAGYVTVNEQNGRALFYWFYEAATHPDKKPLVLWLNGGQHEIDRYPMINGYDGEPFKPVLPARKE
;
A
#
# COMPACT_ATOMS: atom_id res chain seq x y z
N MET A 1 -59.60 24.38 27.37
CA MET A 1 -58.92 23.07 27.50
C MET A 1 -58.08 22.86 26.24
N ASP A 2 -57.11 23.76 26.01
CA ASP A 2 -56.59 24.00 24.65
C ASP A 2 -55.05 23.95 24.58
N SER A 3 -54.39 23.72 25.73
CA SER A 3 -52.93 23.72 25.84
C SER A 3 -52.29 22.36 25.53
N VAL A 4 -53.03 21.26 25.71
CA VAL A 4 -52.55 19.89 25.51
C VAL A 4 -51.98 19.65 24.10
N PRO A 5 -52.66 20.02 23.00
CA PRO A 5 -52.09 19.81 21.65
C PRO A 5 -50.88 20.69 21.37
N LYS A 6 -50.78 21.86 22.02
CA LYS A 6 -49.64 22.78 21.86
C LYS A 6 -48.40 22.27 22.57
N VAL A 7 -48.56 21.77 23.79
CA VAL A 7 -47.47 21.20 24.59
C VAL A 7 -46.94 19.92 23.94
N THR A 8 -47.81 19.07 23.40
CA THR A 8 -47.37 17.85 22.71
C THR A 8 -46.63 18.14 21.42
N MET A 9 -47.05 19.14 20.63
CA MET A 9 -46.30 19.55 19.43
C MET A 9 -44.92 20.10 19.76
N ILE A 10 -44.79 20.91 20.82
CA ILE A 10 -43.49 21.41 21.27
C ILE A 10 -42.60 20.23 21.70
N LEU A 11 -43.13 19.28 22.47
CA LEU A 11 -42.37 18.11 22.92
C LEU A 11 -41.84 17.27 21.74
N ILE A 12 -42.69 17.02 20.73
CA ILE A 12 -42.33 16.28 19.52
C ILE A 12 -41.23 17.02 18.73
N SER A 13 -41.36 18.35 18.59
CA SER A 13 -40.35 19.15 17.87
C SER A 13 -38.98 19.14 18.55
N VAL A 14 -38.94 19.18 19.90
CA VAL A 14 -37.71 19.08 20.68
C VAL A 14 -37.06 17.71 20.52
N VAL A 15 -37.86 16.64 20.55
CA VAL A 15 -37.37 15.26 20.35
C VAL A 15 -36.80 15.07 18.94
N LEU A 16 -37.50 15.56 17.90
CA LEU A 16 -37.02 15.49 16.52
C LEU A 16 -35.74 16.30 16.30
N PHE A 17 -35.63 17.50 16.89
CA PHE A 17 -34.43 18.33 16.82
C PHE A 17 -33.25 17.66 17.53
N ALA A 18 -33.48 17.08 18.73
CA ALA A 18 -32.46 16.33 19.46
C ALA A 18 -31.96 15.11 18.67
N LEU A 19 -32.87 14.37 18.03
CA LEU A 19 -32.53 13.23 17.16
C LEU A 19 -31.79 13.63 15.88
N SER A 20 -31.96 14.87 15.40
CA SER A 20 -31.17 15.40 14.27
C SER A 20 -29.75 15.84 14.66
N SER A 21 -29.50 16.07 15.96
CA SER A 21 -28.21 16.57 16.48
C SER A 21 -27.20 15.48 16.80
N VAL A 22 -27.63 14.22 16.84
CA VAL A 22 -26.72 13.06 16.91
C VAL A 22 -26.11 12.85 15.53
N ASN A 23 -25.02 13.59 15.27
CA ASN A 23 -24.08 13.17 14.23
C ASN A 23 -23.66 11.72 14.56
N PRO A 24 -23.83 10.75 13.65
CA PRO A 24 -23.22 9.46 13.87
C PRO A 24 -21.71 9.72 13.96
N VAL A 25 -21.14 9.56 15.16
CA VAL A 25 -19.71 9.26 15.32
C VAL A 25 -19.52 7.81 14.84
N VAL A 26 -19.88 7.58 13.59
CA VAL A 26 -19.22 6.58 12.81
C VAL A 26 -17.94 7.29 12.41
N SER A 27 -16.91 7.10 13.23
CA SER A 27 -15.53 7.18 12.76
C SER A 27 -15.37 6.04 11.74
N ILE A 28 -15.99 6.20 10.57
CA ILE A 28 -15.38 5.79 9.33
C ILE A 28 -14.11 6.64 9.36
N ARG A 29 -13.01 6.03 9.83
CA ARG A 29 -11.72 6.36 9.23
C ARG A 29 -11.97 6.16 7.75
N HIS A 30 -12.38 7.24 7.11
CA HIS A 30 -12.49 7.36 5.69
C HIS A 30 -11.04 7.23 5.30
N TRP A 31 -10.61 5.99 5.06
CA TRP A 31 -9.46 5.71 4.25
C TRP A 31 -9.81 6.42 2.96
N ARG A 32 -9.40 7.69 2.85
CA ARG A 32 -9.32 8.36 1.57
C ARG A 32 -8.25 7.52 0.90
N PHE A 33 -8.67 6.43 0.26
CA PHE A 33 -8.10 6.03 -1.01
C PHE A 33 -8.39 7.25 -1.87
N SER A 34 -7.57 8.29 -1.68
CA SER A 34 -7.31 9.28 -2.69
C SER A 34 -6.63 8.47 -3.77
N GLY A 35 -7.42 7.69 -4.51
CA GLY A 35 -7.06 7.22 -5.83
C GLY A 35 -7.07 8.46 -6.72
N GLN A 36 -6.20 9.43 -6.40
CA GLN A 36 -5.68 10.28 -7.44
C GLN A 36 -5.07 9.33 -8.45
N SER A 37 -5.39 9.54 -9.72
CA SER A 37 -4.83 8.77 -10.82
C SER A 37 -3.32 9.02 -10.87
N LEU A 38 -2.57 8.29 -10.04
CA LEU A 38 -1.10 8.24 -10.01
C LEU A 38 -0.54 7.50 -11.24
N ALA A 39 -1.41 6.99 -12.12
CA ALA A 39 -1.01 6.22 -13.27
C ALA A 39 -0.01 6.99 -14.16
N GLY A 40 -0.13 8.32 -14.24
CA GLY A 40 0.84 9.16 -14.96
C GLY A 40 2.15 9.39 -14.19
N GLU A 41 2.10 9.56 -12.87
CA GLU A 41 3.27 9.91 -12.05
C GLU A 41 4.23 8.74 -11.88
N HIS A 42 3.72 7.52 -11.88
CA HIS A 42 4.53 6.32 -11.66
C HIS A 42 4.91 5.61 -12.96
N LEU A 43 4.50 6.12 -14.12
CA LEU A 43 4.83 5.52 -15.42
C LEU A 43 6.34 5.62 -15.68
N VAL A 44 6.97 4.47 -15.87
CA VAL A 44 8.38 4.42 -16.26
C VAL A 44 8.44 4.55 -17.78
N THR A 45 9.16 5.56 -18.25
CA THR A 45 9.24 5.91 -19.68
C THR A 45 10.57 5.55 -20.32
N ASN A 46 11.67 5.61 -19.57
CA ASN A 46 13.01 5.30 -20.06
C ASN A 46 13.86 4.70 -18.94
N LEU A 47 14.47 3.54 -19.21
CA LEU A 47 15.47 2.94 -18.34
C LEU A 47 16.81 2.81 -19.08
N PRO A 48 17.94 3.11 -18.41
CA PRO A 48 19.26 2.92 -19.00
C PRO A 48 19.46 1.46 -19.44
N GLY A 49 19.76 1.25 -20.73
CA GLY A 49 20.04 -0.07 -21.29
C GLY A 49 18.83 -0.95 -21.56
N GLN A 50 17.61 -0.46 -21.36
CA GLN A 50 16.39 -1.20 -21.71
C GLN A 50 16.15 -1.13 -23.23
N PRO A 51 15.95 -2.27 -23.91
CA PRO A 51 15.51 -2.27 -25.31
C PRO A 51 14.06 -1.79 -25.43
N ASP A 52 13.63 -1.43 -26.63
CA ASP A 52 12.24 -1.03 -26.86
C ASP A 52 11.26 -2.13 -26.42
N VAL A 53 10.33 -1.75 -25.54
CA VAL A 53 9.27 -2.63 -25.03
C VAL A 53 7.90 -2.06 -25.38
N SER A 54 6.94 -2.95 -25.67
CA SER A 54 5.57 -2.59 -26.05
C SER A 54 4.58 -2.56 -24.88
N PHE A 55 5.00 -3.02 -23.69
CA PHE A 55 4.16 -3.01 -22.48
C PHE A 55 4.45 -1.77 -21.64
N LYS A 56 3.46 -1.35 -20.86
CA LYS A 56 3.63 -0.30 -19.85
C LYS A 56 4.09 -0.91 -18.54
N HIS A 57 4.91 -0.17 -17.82
CA HIS A 57 5.33 -0.52 -16.47
C HIS A 57 5.41 0.71 -15.58
N TYR A 58 5.15 0.50 -14.30
CA TYR A 58 5.01 1.56 -13.33
C TYR A 58 5.80 1.18 -12.08
N ALA A 59 6.52 2.14 -11.51
CA ALA A 59 7.29 1.92 -10.29
C ALA A 59 7.09 3.11 -9.34
N GLY A 60 7.02 2.82 -8.04
CA GLY A 60 6.78 3.85 -7.05
C GLY A 60 6.71 3.30 -5.64
N TYR A 61 6.27 4.15 -4.71
CA TYR A 61 6.09 3.80 -3.30
C TYR A 61 4.61 3.87 -2.92
N VAL A 62 4.16 2.91 -2.11
CA VAL A 62 2.85 2.92 -1.46
C VAL A 62 3.08 3.06 0.04
N THR A 63 2.59 4.15 0.63
CA THR A 63 2.65 4.35 2.08
C THR A 63 1.74 3.34 2.79
N VAL A 64 2.33 2.53 3.68
CA VAL A 64 1.61 1.49 4.44
C VAL A 64 1.41 1.86 5.90
N ASN A 65 2.19 2.81 6.42
CA ASN A 65 2.01 3.38 7.75
C ASN A 65 2.53 4.81 7.78
N GLU A 66 1.62 5.78 7.71
CA GLU A 66 1.95 7.21 7.71
C GLU A 66 2.60 7.65 9.03
N GLN A 67 2.09 7.17 10.17
CA GLN A 67 2.58 7.56 11.50
C GLN A 67 4.05 7.18 11.71
N ASN A 68 4.44 6.02 11.19
CA ASN A 68 5.80 5.50 11.27
C ASN A 68 6.62 5.76 9.99
N GLY A 69 6.09 6.54 9.03
CA GLY A 69 6.76 6.84 7.77
C GLY A 69 7.12 5.61 6.92
N ARG A 70 6.40 4.50 7.05
CA ARG A 70 6.70 3.25 6.31
C ARG A 70 6.01 3.25 4.95
N ALA A 71 6.78 2.98 3.90
CA ALA A 71 6.29 2.76 2.56
C ALA A 71 6.89 1.48 1.96
N LEU A 72 6.15 0.85 1.05
CA LEU A 72 6.61 -0.28 0.26
C LEU A 72 6.89 0.20 -1.17
N PHE A 73 8.07 -0.13 -1.68
CA PHE A 73 8.36 -0.01 -3.10
C PHE A 73 7.59 -1.08 -3.88
N TYR A 74 7.10 -0.72 -5.06
CA TYR A 74 6.51 -1.65 -6.01
C TYR A 74 7.02 -1.40 -7.43
N TRP A 75 6.97 -2.45 -8.24
CA TRP A 75 7.19 -2.37 -9.68
C TRP A 75 6.18 -3.27 -10.39
N PHE A 76 5.24 -2.64 -11.10
CA PHE A 76 4.16 -3.29 -11.81
C PHE A 76 4.41 -3.29 -13.32
N TYR A 77 4.12 -4.41 -13.96
CA TYR A 77 4.21 -4.59 -15.41
C TYR A 77 2.83 -4.96 -15.94
N GLU A 78 2.31 -4.21 -16.91
CA GLU A 78 1.11 -4.63 -17.62
C GLU A 78 1.39 -5.85 -18.49
N ALA A 79 0.38 -6.67 -18.72
CA ALA A 79 0.51 -7.76 -19.68
C ALA A 79 0.73 -7.20 -21.09
N ALA A 80 1.65 -7.80 -21.83
CA ALA A 80 2.00 -7.35 -23.18
C ALA A 80 0.83 -7.44 -24.18
N THR A 81 -0.19 -8.25 -23.91
CA THR A 81 -1.37 -8.40 -24.77
C THR A 81 -2.65 -8.36 -23.97
N HIS A 82 -3.59 -7.50 -24.37
CA HIS A 82 -4.90 -7.32 -23.74
C HIS A 82 -4.83 -7.18 -22.21
N PRO A 83 -4.08 -6.19 -21.69
CA PRO A 83 -3.85 -6.03 -20.24
C PRO A 83 -5.15 -5.89 -19.43
N ASP A 84 -6.19 -5.32 -20.03
CA ASP A 84 -7.55 -5.19 -19.49
C ASP A 84 -8.26 -6.53 -19.24
N LYS A 85 -7.81 -7.62 -19.90
CA LYS A 85 -8.41 -8.95 -19.82
C LYS A 85 -7.59 -9.95 -19.01
N LYS A 86 -6.42 -9.55 -18.50
CA LYS A 86 -5.53 -10.42 -17.74
C LYS A 86 -5.71 -10.22 -16.24
N PRO A 87 -5.57 -11.28 -15.43
CA PRO A 87 -5.65 -11.14 -13.98
C PRO A 87 -4.43 -10.40 -13.44
N LEU A 88 -4.59 -9.76 -12.28
CA LEU A 88 -3.48 -9.20 -11.51
C LEU A 88 -2.77 -10.30 -10.72
N VAL A 89 -1.44 -10.35 -10.80
CA VAL A 89 -0.61 -11.26 -10.01
C VAL A 89 0.28 -10.44 -9.08
N LEU A 90 0.21 -10.72 -7.78
CA LEU A 90 1.09 -10.13 -6.78
C LEU A 90 2.22 -11.13 -6.46
N TRP A 91 3.47 -10.71 -6.69
CA TRP A 91 4.66 -11.49 -6.35
C TRP A 91 5.32 -10.94 -5.09
N LEU A 92 5.44 -11.76 -4.06
CA LEU A 92 6.12 -11.42 -2.80
C LEU A 92 7.27 -12.40 -2.58
N ASN A 93 8.48 -11.87 -2.49
CA ASN A 93 9.64 -12.69 -2.10
C ASN A 93 9.60 -12.95 -0.59
N GLY A 94 9.98 -14.17 -0.20
CA GLY A 94 10.21 -14.53 1.20
C GLY A 94 11.68 -14.41 1.60
N GLY A 95 11.94 -14.63 2.88
CA GLY A 95 13.28 -14.73 3.46
C GLY A 95 13.18 -14.71 4.98
N GLN A 96 13.89 -15.62 5.65
CA GLN A 96 14.09 -15.52 7.10
C GLN A 96 15.28 -14.61 7.34
N HIS A 97 15.16 -13.66 8.27
CA HIS A 97 16.33 -12.99 8.84
C HIS A 97 17.09 -14.03 9.67
N GLU A 98 17.91 -14.86 9.04
CA GLU A 98 18.85 -15.74 9.76
C GLU A 98 20.07 -14.89 10.20
N ILE A 99 19.80 -13.90 11.07
CA ILE A 99 20.82 -13.24 11.87
C ILE A 99 21.15 -14.22 12.98
N ASP A 100 21.97 -15.24 12.67
CA ASP A 100 22.68 -16.10 13.63
C ASP A 100 23.60 -17.14 12.96
N ARG A 101 23.62 -17.26 11.61
CA ARG A 101 24.50 -18.23 10.90
C ARG A 101 25.61 -17.65 10.02
N TYR A 102 25.91 -16.36 10.12
CA TYR A 102 27.20 -15.86 9.64
C TYR A 102 28.11 -15.60 10.83
N PRO A 103 29.14 -16.43 11.09
CA PRO A 103 30.23 -15.99 11.94
C PRO A 103 30.75 -14.69 11.32
N MET A 104 30.73 -13.62 12.10
CA MET A 104 31.32 -12.34 11.76
C MET A 104 32.74 -12.61 11.25
N ILE A 105 32.87 -12.53 9.92
CA ILE A 105 34.13 -12.54 9.19
C ILE A 105 34.84 -11.27 9.60
N ASN A 106 35.63 -11.33 10.67
CA ASN A 106 36.62 -10.32 11.01
C ASN A 106 37.77 -10.42 9.99
N GLY A 107 37.52 -10.01 8.75
CA GLY A 107 38.52 -9.86 7.71
C GLY A 107 39.27 -8.54 7.88
N TYR A 108 40.14 -8.46 8.89
CA TYR A 108 41.13 -7.38 9.02
C TYR A 108 42.51 -7.77 8.45
N ASP A 109 42.62 -8.93 7.80
CA ASP A 109 43.88 -9.45 7.24
C ASP A 109 44.16 -9.00 5.80
N GLY A 110 43.23 -8.28 5.15
CA GLY A 110 43.46 -7.70 3.82
C GLY A 110 43.49 -8.71 2.67
N GLU A 111 43.08 -9.96 2.91
CA GLU A 111 43.02 -10.99 1.88
C GLU A 111 41.79 -10.79 0.97
N PRO A 112 41.92 -10.97 -0.36
CA PRO A 112 40.80 -10.88 -1.27
C PRO A 112 39.74 -11.94 -0.96
N PHE A 113 38.47 -11.55 -0.99
CA PHE A 113 37.34 -12.47 -0.84
C PHE A 113 37.48 -13.66 -1.80
N LYS A 114 37.59 -14.87 -1.25
CA LYS A 114 37.54 -16.10 -2.04
C LYS A 114 36.08 -16.50 -2.27
N PRO A 115 35.64 -16.68 -3.53
CA PRO A 115 34.31 -17.21 -3.81
C PRO A 115 34.18 -18.62 -3.22
N VAL A 116 33.22 -18.82 -2.33
CA VAL A 116 32.84 -20.17 -1.88
C VAL A 116 32.01 -20.78 -3.01
N LEU A 117 32.66 -21.57 -3.88
CA LEU A 117 31.95 -22.32 -4.90
C LEU A 117 31.02 -23.34 -4.21
N PRO A 118 29.75 -23.49 -4.63
CA PRO A 118 28.88 -24.49 -4.06
C PRO A 118 29.50 -25.87 -4.27
N ALA A 119 29.60 -26.64 -3.18
CA ALA A 119 30.10 -28.01 -3.23
C ALA A 119 29.30 -28.79 -4.29
N ARG A 120 29.99 -29.25 -5.34
CA ARG A 120 29.45 -30.20 -6.29
C ARG A 120 29.04 -31.44 -5.49
N LYS A 121 27.73 -31.67 -5.38
CA LYS A 121 27.22 -32.95 -4.91
C LYS A 121 27.44 -33.95 -6.05
N GLU A 122 28.39 -34.85 -5.88
CA GLU A 122 28.40 -36.14 -6.59
C GLU A 122 27.36 -37.06 -5.98
#